data_AF-A0A1H1THE9-F1
#
_entry.id   AF-A0A1H1THE9-F1
#
_cell.length_a   1.000
_cell.length_b   1.000
_cell.length_c   1.000
_cell.angle_alpha   90.00
_cell.angle_beta   90.00
_cell.angle_gamma   90.00
#
_symmetry.space_group_name_H-M   'P 1'
#
loop_
_entity.id
_entity.type
_entity.pdbx_description
1 polymer ?
#
loop_
_entity_poly.entity_id
_entity_poly.type
_entity_poly.pdbx_seq_one_letter_code
_entity_poly.pdbx_strand_id
1 'polypeptide(L)'
;MRLKIKWNDDRVRGAATAILLLSRERLIRGETLADMIEASLAEYRADPEGYKEKRRTWPDARELGPLTKPAHLAYYRNLQAAIDALTQKMTQAKRQFNSLRELDNALIAALQDVRGAGARD
;
A
#
# COMPACT_ATOMS: atom_id res chain seq x y z
N MET A 1 23.50 -3.28 -17.02
CA MET A 1 22.92 -2.14 -16.26
C MET A 1 21.49 -2.48 -15.87
N ARG A 2 21.12 -2.40 -14.58
CA ARG A 2 19.73 -2.64 -14.15
C ARG A 2 18.88 -1.43 -14.56
N LEU A 3 17.76 -1.66 -15.26
CA LEU A 3 16.81 -0.60 -15.61
C LEU A 3 16.22 -0.01 -14.33
N LYS A 4 16.36 1.31 -14.17
CA LYS A 4 15.75 2.05 -13.05
C LYS A 4 14.22 1.91 -13.10
N ILE A 5 13.60 1.74 -11.94
CA ILE A 5 12.15 1.75 -11.78
C ILE A 5 11.73 3.22 -11.75
N LYS A 6 10.95 3.65 -12.74
CA LYS A 6 10.45 5.02 -12.81
C LYS A 6 9.13 5.15 -12.04
N TRP A 7 8.80 6.37 -11.62
CA TRP A 7 7.52 6.69 -10.95
C TRP A 7 6.26 6.18 -11.67
N ASN A 8 6.28 6.04 -13.00
CA ASN A 8 5.14 5.55 -13.81
C ASN A 8 5.16 4.04 -14.07
N ASP A 9 6.19 3.33 -13.59
CA ASP A 9 6.35 1.90 -13.79
C ASP A 9 5.21 1.11 -13.11
N ASP A 10 4.74 0.04 -13.74
CA ASP A 10 3.69 -0.83 -13.19
C ASP A 10 4.09 -1.42 -11.83
N ARG A 11 5.38 -1.55 -11.54
CA ARG A 11 5.86 -2.01 -10.21
C ARG A 11 5.54 -1.01 -9.11
N VAL A 12 5.56 0.30 -9.39
CA VAL A 12 5.21 1.36 -8.43
C VAL A 12 3.70 1.36 -8.21
N ARG A 13 2.93 1.41 -9.30
CA ARG A 13 1.46 1.38 -9.24
C ARG A 13 0.94 0.10 -8.57
N GLY A 14 1.49 -1.04 -8.93
CA GLY A 14 1.15 -2.34 -8.36
C GLY A 14 1.43 -2.40 -6.86
N ALA A 15 2.59 -1.93 -6.40
CA ALA A 15 2.91 -1.90 -4.97
C ALA A 15 1.98 -0.96 -4.17
N ALA A 16 1.68 0.23 -4.70
CA ALA A 16 0.75 1.16 -4.08
C ALA A 16 -0.67 0.57 -3.96
N THR A 17 -1.19 -0.04 -5.03
CA THR A 17 -2.49 -0.71 -4.99
C THR A 17 -2.49 -1.93 -4.06
N ALA A 18 -1.40 -2.71 -4.04
CA ALA A 18 -1.27 -3.88 -3.18
C ALA A 18 -1.31 -3.50 -1.70
N ILE A 19 -0.61 -2.43 -1.30
CA ILE A 19 -0.67 -1.88 0.06
C ILE A 19 -2.13 -1.62 0.46
N LEU A 20 -2.92 -0.94 -0.38
CA LEU A 20 -4.32 -0.64 -0.07
C LEU A 20 -5.14 -1.94 0.07
N LEU A 21 -5.16 -2.76 -0.96
CA LEU A 21 -6.03 -3.93 -0.99
C LEU A 21 -5.69 -4.96 0.08
N LEU A 22 -4.40 -5.25 0.29
CA LEU A 22 -3.96 -6.20 1.32
C LEU A 22 -4.15 -5.64 2.72
N SER A 23 -3.93 -4.34 2.94
CA SER A 23 -4.25 -3.72 4.24
C SER A 23 -5.75 -3.81 4.54
N ARG A 24 -6.62 -3.61 3.54
CA ARG A 24 -8.07 -3.78 3.71
C ARG A 24 -8.42 -5.21 4.13
N GLU A 25 -7.90 -6.21 3.43
CA GLU A 25 -8.11 -7.62 3.78
C GLU A 25 -7.66 -7.95 5.21
N ARG A 26 -6.49 -7.45 5.62
CA ARG A 26 -5.95 -7.62 6.97
C ARG A 26 -6.83 -6.96 8.03
N LEU A 27 -7.32 -5.75 7.75
CA LEU A 27 -8.25 -5.03 8.63
C LEU A 27 -9.59 -5.76 8.78
N ILE A 28 -10.10 -6.39 7.72
CA ILE A 28 -11.33 -7.20 7.77
C ILE A 28 -11.12 -8.42 8.68
N ARG A 29 -9.94 -9.04 8.61
CA ARG A 29 -9.53 -10.16 9.46
C ARG A 29 -9.21 -9.76 10.90
N GLY A 30 -9.12 -8.46 11.19
CA GLY A 30 -8.82 -7.94 12.52
C GLY A 30 -7.34 -8.01 12.90
N GLU A 31 -6.43 -8.03 11.91
CA GLU A 31 -4.99 -8.00 12.17
C GLU A 31 -4.50 -6.65 12.73
N THR A 32 -3.34 -6.68 13.36
CA THR A 32 -2.73 -5.51 14.00
C THR A 32 -2.16 -4.51 12.99
N LEU A 33 -2.19 -3.21 13.33
CA LEU A 33 -1.76 -2.13 12.45
C LEU A 33 -0.24 -1.90 12.38
N ALA A 34 0.53 -2.42 13.35
CA ALA A 34 1.92 -2.02 13.61
C ALA A 34 2.88 -2.27 12.42
N ASP A 35 2.65 -3.35 11.66
CA ASP A 35 3.52 -3.78 10.55
C ASP A 35 2.74 -4.04 9.26
N MET A 36 1.57 -3.43 9.13
CA MET A 36 0.63 -3.78 8.06
C MET A 36 1.14 -3.43 6.66
N ILE A 37 1.91 -2.36 6.53
CA ILE A 37 2.49 -1.94 5.26
C ILE A 37 3.58 -2.91 4.82
N GLU A 38 4.50 -3.27 5.72
CA GLU A 38 5.56 -4.26 5.50
C GLU A 38 4.97 -5.62 5.15
N ALA A 39 3.98 -6.08 5.93
CA ALA A 39 3.35 -7.37 5.71
C ALA A 39 2.62 -7.43 4.35
N SER A 40 1.92 -6.35 3.98
CA SER A 40 1.26 -6.24 2.67
C SER A 40 2.27 -6.26 1.52
N LEU A 41 3.37 -5.53 1.64
CA LEU A 41 4.43 -5.55 0.63
C LEU A 41 5.10 -6.92 0.55
N ALA A 42 5.42 -7.55 1.69
CA ALA A 42 6.03 -8.87 1.73
C ALA A 42 5.15 -9.92 1.04
N GLU A 43 3.83 -9.90 1.30
CA GLU A 43 2.88 -10.80 0.65
C GLU A 43 2.82 -10.55 -0.87
N TYR A 44 2.73 -9.29 -1.30
CA TYR A 44 2.74 -8.95 -2.73
C TYR A 44 4.05 -9.37 -3.42
N ARG A 45 5.19 -9.28 -2.74
CA ARG A 45 6.51 -9.66 -3.28
C ARG A 45 6.71 -11.17 -3.32
N ALA A 46 6.12 -11.91 -2.39
CA ALA A 46 6.20 -13.36 -2.33
C ALA A 46 5.44 -14.01 -3.50
N ASP A 47 4.29 -13.46 -3.88
CA ASP A 47 3.47 -14.00 -4.98
C ASP A 47 2.77 -12.88 -5.79
N PRO A 48 3.49 -12.18 -6.69
CA PRO A 48 2.91 -11.13 -7.51
C PRO A 48 1.85 -11.63 -8.50
N GLU A 49 1.95 -12.89 -8.93
CA GLU A 49 1.02 -13.47 -9.91
C GLU A 49 -0.29 -13.91 -9.24
N GLY A 50 -0.22 -14.66 -8.15
CA GLY A 50 -1.40 -15.01 -7.37
C GLY A 50 -2.09 -13.79 -6.77
N TYR A 51 -1.37 -12.71 -6.47
CA TYR A 51 -1.98 -11.41 -6.14
C TYR A 51 -2.83 -10.86 -7.30
N LYS A 52 -2.35 -10.92 -8.55
CA LYS A 52 -3.12 -10.43 -9.71
C LYS A 52 -4.41 -11.22 -9.89
N GLU A 53 -4.37 -12.53 -9.66
CA GLU A 53 -5.57 -13.38 -9.73
C GLU A 53 -6.56 -13.04 -8.62
N LYS A 54 -6.12 -12.99 -7.36
CA LYS A 54 -6.96 -12.59 -6.21
C LYS A 54 -7.58 -11.21 -6.41
N ARG A 55 -6.78 -10.24 -6.86
CA ARG A 55 -7.21 -8.86 -7.11
C ARG A 55 -8.39 -8.77 -8.08
N ARG A 56 -8.50 -9.66 -9.08
CA ARG A 56 -9.61 -9.61 -10.06
C ARG A 56 -10.98 -9.72 -9.42
N THR A 57 -11.07 -10.40 -8.28
CA THR A 57 -12.32 -10.59 -7.53
C THR A 57 -12.53 -9.56 -6.43
N TRP A 58 -11.56 -8.67 -6.19
CA TRP A 58 -11.62 -7.72 -5.10
C TRP A 58 -12.29 -6.41 -5.52
N PRO A 59 -13.08 -5.78 -4.63
CA PRO A 59 -13.59 -4.43 -4.82
C PRO A 59 -12.44 -3.44 -5.05
N ASP A 60 -12.74 -2.32 -5.69
CA ASP A 60 -11.72 -1.31 -6.00
C ASP A 60 -11.02 -0.83 -4.71
N ALA A 61 -9.75 -0.41 -4.80
CA ALA A 61 -9.00 0.05 -3.65
C ALA A 61 -9.63 1.30 -2.99
N ARG A 62 -10.49 2.05 -3.70
CA ARG A 62 -11.26 3.17 -3.14
C ARG A 62 -12.43 2.72 -2.27
N GLU A 63 -12.92 1.49 -2.45
CA GLU A 63 -14.06 0.97 -1.70
C GLU A 63 -13.68 0.60 -0.27
N LEU A 64 -14.52 1.00 0.68
CA LEU A 64 -14.29 0.82 2.11
C LEU A 64 -14.81 -0.51 2.65
N GLY A 65 -15.75 -1.16 1.95
CA GLY A 65 -16.39 -2.37 2.43
C GLY A 65 -15.46 -3.59 2.41
N PRO A 66 -15.68 -4.60 3.28
CA PRO A 66 -16.60 -4.67 4.42
C PRO A 66 -16.03 -4.12 5.76
N LEU A 67 -15.22 -3.06 5.77
CA LEU A 67 -14.75 -2.47 7.02
C LEU A 67 -15.91 -1.85 7.81
N THR A 68 -16.16 -2.38 9.01
CA THR A 68 -17.26 -1.92 9.88
C THR A 68 -16.78 -1.12 11.10
N LYS A 69 -15.54 -1.35 11.55
CA LYS A 69 -14.99 -0.66 12.73
C LYS A 69 -14.58 0.78 12.36
N PRO A 70 -15.04 1.82 13.10
CA PRO A 70 -14.67 3.21 12.84
C PRO A 70 -13.15 3.45 12.77
N ALA A 71 -12.38 2.85 13.67
CA ALA A 71 -10.92 2.93 13.66
C ALA A 71 -10.29 2.35 12.37
N HIS A 72 -10.81 1.22 11.87
CA HIS A 72 -10.34 0.60 10.63
C HIS A 72 -10.69 1.46 9.41
N LEU A 73 -11.90 2.03 9.40
CA LEU A 73 -12.34 2.96 8.35
C LEU A 73 -11.47 4.22 8.32
N ALA A 74 -11.20 4.82 9.47
CA ALA A 74 -10.35 6.00 9.60
C ALA A 74 -8.92 5.71 9.14
N TYR A 75 -8.34 4.60 9.61
CA TYR A 75 -7.03 4.15 9.17
C TYR A 75 -6.98 3.96 7.65
N TYR A 76 -7.97 3.24 7.08
CA TYR A 76 -7.98 2.93 5.66
C TYR A 76 -8.11 4.18 4.78
N ARG A 77 -8.94 5.15 5.18
CA ARG A 77 -9.05 6.46 4.50
C ARG A 77 -7.75 7.25 4.57
N ASN A 78 -7.10 7.27 5.74
CA ASN A 78 -5.80 7.94 5.90
C ASN A 78 -4.74 7.28 5.01
N LEU A 79 -4.76 5.95 4.89
CA LEU A 79 -3.87 5.21 4.00
C LEU A 79 -4.13 5.55 2.52
N GLN A 80 -5.39 5.61 2.09
CA GLN A 80 -5.77 6.04 0.73
C GLN A 80 -5.22 7.44 0.42
N ALA A 81 -5.44 8.40 1.32
CA ALA A 81 -4.96 9.77 1.15
C ALA A 81 -3.42 9.84 1.11
N ALA A 82 -2.73 9.09 1.98
CA ALA A 82 -1.29 9.06 2.02
C ALA A 82 -0.68 8.45 0.74
N ILE A 83 -1.28 7.37 0.21
CA ILE A 83 -0.85 6.77 -1.06
C ILE A 83 -1.06 7.73 -2.23
N ASP A 84 -2.18 8.44 -2.28
CA ASP A 84 -2.47 9.42 -3.33
C ASP A 84 -1.46 10.57 -3.32
N ALA A 85 -1.26 11.19 -2.14
CA ALA A 85 -0.28 12.26 -1.94
C ALA A 85 1.15 11.81 -2.27
N LEU A 86 1.51 10.58 -1.87
CA LEU A 86 2.83 10.00 -2.18
C LEU A 86 3.00 9.79 -3.68
N THR A 87 1.99 9.25 -4.36
CA THR A 87 2.02 9.01 -5.81
C THR A 87 2.14 10.33 -6.58
N GLN A 88 1.41 11.36 -6.16
CA GLN A 88 1.51 12.71 -6.71
C GLN A 88 2.92 13.29 -6.52
N LYS A 89 3.47 13.19 -5.31
CA LYS A 89 4.83 13.67 -4.99
C LYS A 89 5.90 12.93 -5.81
N MET A 90 5.80 11.61 -5.94
CA MET A 90 6.71 10.80 -6.75
C MET A 90 6.64 11.19 -8.24
N THR A 91 5.44 11.49 -8.73
CA THR A 91 5.20 11.92 -10.11
C THR A 91 5.83 13.30 -10.37
N GLN A 92 5.57 14.28 -9.50
CA GLN A 92 6.14 15.63 -9.60
C GLN A 92 7.67 15.61 -9.54
N ALA A 93 8.24 14.86 -8.60
CA ALA A 93 9.68 14.71 -8.46
C ALA A 93 10.32 13.78 -9.52
N LYS A 94 9.50 13.17 -10.40
CA LYS A 94 9.91 12.15 -11.36
C LYS A 94 10.82 11.09 -10.74
N ARG A 95 10.47 10.63 -9.53
CA ARG A 95 11.33 9.78 -8.70
C ARG A 95 11.67 8.48 -9.42
N GLN A 96 12.87 7.98 -9.15
CA GLN A 96 13.37 6.73 -9.71
C GLN A 96 14.00 5.90 -8.60
N PHE A 97 13.92 4.58 -8.73
CA PHE A 97 14.47 3.63 -7.77
C PHE A 97 15.41 2.67 -8.47
N ASN A 98 16.50 2.30 -7.81
CA ASN A 98 17.49 1.37 -8.39
C ASN A 98 17.10 -0.10 -8.16
N SER A 99 16.14 -0.38 -7.28
CA SER A 99 15.67 -1.73 -6.98
C SER A 99 14.27 -1.75 -6.37
N LEU A 100 13.63 -2.93 -6.37
CA LEU A 100 12.36 -3.15 -5.67
C LEU A 100 12.48 -2.87 -4.17
N ARG A 101 13.60 -3.27 -3.56
CA ARG A 101 13.87 -3.00 -2.14
C ARG A 101 13.92 -1.50 -1.83
N GLU A 102 14.51 -0.70 -2.72
CA GLU A 102 14.56 0.76 -2.56
C GLU A 102 13.17 1.39 -2.68
N LEU A 103 12.35 0.89 -3.62
CA LEU A 103 10.94 1.27 -3.73
C LEU A 103 10.17 0.93 -2.44
N ASP A 104 10.30 -0.31 -1.95
CA ASP A 104 9.58 -0.78 -0.77
C ASP A 104 9.98 0.03 0.47
N ASN A 105 11.28 0.25 0.68
CA ASN A 105 11.78 1.10 1.77
C ASN A 105 11.23 2.53 1.68
N ALA A 106 11.13 3.10 0.47
CA ALA A 106 10.57 4.44 0.29
C ALA A 106 9.07 4.50 0.59
N LEU A 107 8.31 3.46 0.22
CA LEU A 107 6.88 3.35 0.54
C LEU A 107 6.68 3.20 2.05
N ILE A 108 7.41 2.30 2.70
CA ILE A 108 7.38 2.06 4.14
C ILE A 108 7.67 3.35 4.90
N ALA A 109 8.77 4.04 4.57
CA ALA A 109 9.16 5.28 5.23
C ALA A 109 8.13 6.40 5.02
N ALA A 110 7.53 6.50 3.83
CA ALA A 110 6.54 7.54 3.53
C ALA A 110 5.18 7.30 4.19
N LEU A 111 4.86 6.06 4.57
CA LEU A 111 3.57 5.67 5.14
C LEU A 111 3.66 5.39 6.65
N GLN A 112 4.82 5.60 7.26
CA GLN A 112 5.04 5.34 8.68
C GLN A 112 4.10 6.16 9.57
N ASP A 113 3.75 7.39 9.19
CA ASP A 113 2.84 8.25 9.97
C ASP A 113 1.39 7.74 10.00
N VAL A 114 0.96 6.97 8.99
CA VAL A 114 -0.38 6.36 8.95
C VAL A 114 -0.55 5.32 10.07
N ARG A 115 0.55 4.67 10.49
CA ARG A 115 0.56 3.69 11.60
C ARG A 115 0.13 4.31 12.93
N GLY A 116 0.54 5.55 13.18
CA GLY A 116 0.24 6.26 14.43
C GLY A 116 -1.17 6.82 14.50
N ALA A 117 -1.83 7.03 13.36
CA ALA A 117 -3.15 7.65 13.29
C ALA A 117 -4.31 6.72 13.73
N GLY A 118 -4.10 5.39 13.71
CA GLY A 118 -5.11 4.41 14.14
C GLY A 118 -4.95 3.91 15.59
N ALA A 119 -3.89 4.31 16.29
CA ALA A 119 -3.56 3.86 17.66
C ALA A 119 -3.88 4.88 18.75
N ARG A 120 -4.56 5.99 18.39
CA ARG A 120 -5.06 7.01 19.32
C ARG A 120 -6.57 6.88 19.46
N ASP A 121 -7.02 5.80 20.10
CA ASP A 121 -8.34 5.70 20.72
C ASP A 121 -8.19 4.86 22.00
#